data_AF-A0A7N2MFF2-F1
#
_entry.id   AF-A0A7N2MFF2-F1
#
_cell.length_a   1.000
_cell.length_b   1.000
_cell.length_c   1.000
_cell.angle_alpha   90.00
_cell.angle_beta   90.00
_cell.angle_gamma   90.00
#
_symmetry.space_group_name_H-M   'P 1'
#
loop_
_entity.id
_entity.type
_entity.pdbx_description
1 polymer ?
#
loop_
_entity_poly.entity_id
_entity_poly.type
_entity_poly.pdbx_seq_one_letter_code
_entity_poly.pdbx_strand_id
1 'polypeptide(L)'
;MVKANIHSYGSSNKQRIVVVEFKKVASNQHNEQRLKNNEDMEQIMGAIQDVALAMREGNSALREGNLIFERSLARLPIPEQDVFHLLDEIGIDSRLRMRAYLYLIKNPDMLRAFIGYPVEERKELLFTMMSSP
;
A
#
# COMPACT_ATOMS: atom_id res chain seq x y z
N MET A 1 23.13 6.46 49.60
CA MET A 1 23.16 6.79 51.05
C MET A 1 23.04 5.48 51.82
N VAL A 2 24.06 5.04 52.56
CA VAL A 2 24.09 3.74 53.25
C VAL A 2 23.57 3.92 54.69
N LYS A 3 22.62 3.08 55.14
CA LYS A 3 22.23 3.00 56.56
C LYS A 3 22.86 1.75 57.18
N ALA A 4 23.62 1.94 58.26
CA ALA A 4 24.22 0.86 59.03
C ALA A 4 23.41 0.64 60.33
N ASN A 5 23.09 -0.61 60.65
CA ASN A 5 22.54 -1.00 61.95
C ASN A 5 23.64 -1.72 62.74
N ILE A 6 24.04 -1.14 63.88
CA ILE A 6 25.10 -1.68 64.73
C ILE A 6 24.44 -2.40 65.90
N HIS A 7 24.64 -3.71 66.01
CA HIS A 7 24.25 -4.48 67.18
C HIS A 7 25.52 -4.94 67.91
N SER A 8 25.65 -4.60 69.19
CA SER A 8 26.75 -5.09 70.04
C SER A 8 26.21 -6.19 70.95
N TYR A 9 26.75 -7.40 70.83
CA TYR A 9 26.53 -8.46 71.81
C TYR A 9 27.74 -8.51 72.74
N GLY A 10 27.48 -8.39 74.05
CA GLY A 10 28.51 -8.48 75.08
C GLY A 10 28.76 -9.93 75.47
N SER A 11 30.02 -10.35 75.45
CA SER A 11 30.51 -11.39 76.37
C SER A 11 32.00 -11.19 76.63
N SER A 12 32.40 -11.48 77.86
CA SER A 12 33.68 -11.12 78.47
C SER A 12 34.89 -11.79 77.79
N ASN A 13 35.92 -10.96 77.55
CA ASN A 13 37.28 -11.28 77.12
C ASN A 13 37.51 -11.85 75.70
N LYS A 14 38.37 -11.12 74.97
CA LYS A 14 38.90 -11.29 73.59
C LYS A 14 38.01 -10.76 72.46
N GLN A 15 38.43 -9.62 71.91
CA GLN A 15 38.06 -8.98 70.63
C GLN A 15 36.55 -8.91 70.30
N ARG A 16 35.99 -7.70 70.38
CA ARG A 16 34.66 -7.39 69.85
C ARG A 16 34.67 -7.59 68.32
N ILE A 17 34.03 -8.66 67.84
CA ILE A 17 33.78 -8.86 66.41
C ILE A 17 32.50 -8.11 66.06
N VAL A 18 32.63 -7.05 65.26
CA VAL A 18 31.48 -6.32 64.69
C VAL A 18 31.22 -6.91 63.30
N VAL A 19 30.12 -7.64 63.16
CA VAL A 19 29.68 -8.14 61.85
C VAL A 19 28.87 -7.05 61.17
N VAL A 20 29.45 -6.43 60.13
CA VAL A 20 28.77 -5.44 59.29
C VAL A 20 28.22 -6.17 58.07
N GLU A 21 26.91 -6.41 58.06
CA GLU A 21 26.24 -7.03 56.92
C GLU A 21 25.80 -5.93 55.94
N PHE A 22 26.47 -5.86 54.79
CA PHE A 22 26.16 -4.86 53.76
C PHE A 22 25.04 -5.37 52.84
N LYS A 23 23.79 -4.92 53.05
CA LYS A 23 22.75 -5.08 52.02
C LYS A 23 23.02 -4.12 50.87
N LYS A 24 23.36 -4.67 49.70
CA LYS A 24 23.56 -3.94 48.45
C LYS A 24 22.19 -3.50 47.91
N VAL A 25 21.83 -2.23 48.13
CA VAL A 25 20.61 -1.62 47.57
C VAL A 25 21.01 -0.61 46.51
N ALA A 26 21.41 -1.08 45.33
CA ALA A 26 21.77 -0.22 44.20
C ALA A 26 21.71 -0.91 42.82
N SER A 27 20.77 -1.84 42.61
CA SER A 27 20.68 -2.59 41.33
C SER A 27 19.28 -2.67 40.72
N ASN A 28 18.21 -2.33 41.44
CA ASN A 28 16.84 -2.54 40.91
C ASN A 28 16.41 -1.48 39.90
N GLN A 29 16.58 -0.19 40.19
CA GLN A 29 16.13 0.88 39.29
C GLN A 29 16.81 0.87 37.92
N HIS A 30 18.11 0.55 37.88
CA HIS A 30 18.86 0.51 36.62
C HIS A 30 18.54 -0.75 35.79
N ASN A 31 18.17 -1.86 36.43
CA ASN A 31 17.68 -3.05 35.73
C ASN A 31 16.24 -2.86 35.23
N GLU A 32 15.36 -2.26 36.03
CA GLU A 32 13.98 -1.93 35.65
C GLU A 32 13.93 -0.98 34.45
N GLN A 33 14.77 0.07 34.44
CA GLN A 33 14.89 0.99 33.30
C GLN A 33 15.39 0.28 32.03
N ARG A 34 16.35 -0.64 32.16
CA ARG A 34 16.87 -1.42 31.02
C ARG A 34 15.84 -2.40 30.45
N LEU A 35 15.09 -3.08 31.32
CA LEU A 35 14.01 -3.98 30.91
C LEU A 35 12.92 -3.21 30.17
N LYS A 36 12.49 -2.07 30.72
CA LYS A 36 11.51 -1.19 30.07
C LYS A 36 11.98 -0.67 28.71
N ASN A 37 13.24 -0.25 28.59
CA ASN A 37 13.79 0.17 27.31
C ASN A 37 13.84 -0.97 26.26
N ASN A 38 14.05 -2.22 26.69
CA ASN A 38 14.01 -3.37 25.80
C ASN A 38 12.58 -3.68 25.35
N GLU A 39 11.61 -3.64 26.27
CA GLU A 39 10.18 -3.80 25.95
C GLU A 39 9.69 -2.71 24.98
N ASP A 40 10.04 -1.45 25.23
CA ASP A 40 9.72 -0.33 24.35
C ASP A 40 10.35 -0.52 22.96
N MET A 41 11.60 -1.01 22.89
CA MET A 41 12.29 -1.28 21.62
C MET A 41 11.66 -2.44 20.85
N GLU A 42 11.26 -3.51 21.53
CA GLU A 42 10.53 -4.63 20.93
C GLU A 42 9.17 -4.17 20.38
N GLN A 43 8.46 -3.33 21.13
CA GLN A 43 7.19 -2.77 20.69
C GLN A 43 7.35 -1.87 19.45
N ILE A 44 8.39 -1.03 19.43
CA ILE A 44 8.71 -0.18 18.26
C ILE A 44 9.08 -1.05 17.05
N MET A 45 9.91 -2.09 17.23
CA MET A 45 10.27 -3.00 16.15
C MET A 45 9.07 -3.75 15.59
N GLY A 46 8.15 -4.20 16.46
CA GLY A 46 6.89 -4.82 16.06
C GLY A 46 6.06 -3.87 15.20
N ALA A 47 5.85 -2.63 15.67
CA ALA A 47 5.12 -1.62 14.92
C ALA A 47 5.76 -1.31 13.55
N ILE A 48 7.09 -1.25 13.47
CA ILE A 48 7.81 -1.04 12.19
C ILE A 48 7.62 -2.24 11.25
N GLN A 49 7.65 -3.47 11.77
CA GLN A 49 7.39 -4.68 10.98
C GLN A 49 5.96 -4.70 10.45
N ASP A 50 4.97 -4.33 11.26
CA ASP A 50 3.57 -4.22 10.86
C ASP A 50 3.39 -3.19 9.73
N VAL A 51 4.00 -2.01 9.87
CA VAL A 51 4.00 -0.99 8.81
C VAL A 51 4.67 -1.52 7.54
N ALA A 52 5.82 -2.19 7.67
CA ALA A 52 6.52 -2.74 6.51
C ALA A 52 5.70 -3.84 5.80
N LEU A 53 4.96 -4.65 6.55
CA LEU A 53 4.03 -5.64 6.01
C LEU A 53 2.88 -4.94 5.27
N ALA A 54 2.20 -4.00 5.92
CA ALA A 54 1.10 -3.25 5.33
C ALA A 54 1.51 -2.51 4.04
N MET A 55 2.72 -1.92 4.02
CA MET A 55 3.25 -1.26 2.83
C MET A 55 3.53 -2.25 1.69
N ARG A 56 4.09 -3.42 1.99
CA ARG A 56 4.33 -4.46 0.97
C ARG A 56 3.01 -4.96 0.38
N GLU A 57 2.02 -5.23 1.22
CA GLU A 57 0.69 -5.65 0.79
C GLU A 57 0.01 -4.56 -0.04
N GLY A 58 0.04 -3.31 0.42
CA GLY A 58 -0.49 -2.16 -0.32
C GLY A 58 0.15 -1.99 -1.70
N ASN A 59 1.48 -2.09 -1.77
CA ASN A 59 2.21 -2.01 -3.05
C ASN A 59 1.85 -3.18 -3.99
N SER A 60 1.65 -4.38 -3.45
CA SER A 60 1.21 -5.54 -4.22
C SER A 60 -0.18 -5.34 -4.79
N ALA A 61 -1.13 -4.87 -3.97
CA ALA A 61 -2.49 -4.58 -4.38
C ALA A 61 -2.54 -3.48 -5.45
N LEU A 62 -1.73 -2.42 -5.32
CA LEU A 62 -1.61 -1.38 -6.35
C LEU A 62 -1.07 -1.92 -7.67
N ARG A 63 -0.06 -2.79 -7.63
CA ARG A 63 0.49 -3.42 -8.83
C ARG A 63 -0.55 -4.28 -9.55
N GLU A 64 -1.30 -5.09 -8.79
CA GLU A 64 -2.37 -5.91 -9.34
C GLU A 64 -3.50 -5.06 -9.92
N GLY A 65 -3.92 -4.01 -9.19
CA GLY A 65 -4.91 -3.04 -9.65
C GLY A 65 -4.52 -2.38 -10.97
N ASN A 66 -3.26 -1.95 -11.10
CA ASN A 66 -2.75 -1.36 -12.34
C ASN A 66 -2.80 -2.35 -13.51
N LEU A 67 -2.41 -3.62 -13.30
CA LEU A 67 -2.48 -4.65 -14.34
C LEU A 67 -3.92 -4.91 -14.79
N ILE A 68 -4.89 -4.92 -13.87
CA ILE A 68 -6.31 -5.07 -14.19
C ILE A 68 -6.80 -3.85 -14.99
N PHE A 69 -6.44 -2.64 -14.56
CA PHE A 69 -6.80 -1.40 -15.23
C PHE A 69 -6.24 -1.36 -16.66
N GLU A 70 -4.96 -1.65 -16.85
CA GLU A 70 -4.32 -1.72 -18.18
C GLU A 70 -5.01 -2.76 -19.08
N ARG A 71 -5.34 -3.94 -18.54
CA ARG A 71 -6.10 -4.97 -19.28
C ARG A 71 -7.51 -4.48 -19.66
N SER A 72 -8.15 -3.67 -18.81
CA SER A 72 -9.46 -3.11 -19.11
C SER A 72 -9.39 -2.08 -20.25
N LEU A 73 -8.30 -1.29 -20.32
CA LEU A 73 -8.05 -0.36 -21.41
C LEU A 73 -7.74 -1.07 -22.73
N ALA A 74 -7.09 -2.23 -22.68
CA ALA A 74 -6.82 -3.03 -23.89
C ALA A 74 -8.08 -3.68 -24.50
N ARG A 75 -9.16 -3.85 -23.72
CA ARG A 75 -10.42 -4.43 -24.22
C ARG A 75 -11.25 -3.40 -24.95
N LEU A 76 -12.05 -3.85 -25.92
CA LEU A 76 -13.05 -2.99 -26.55
C LEU A 76 -14.10 -2.58 -25.50
N PRO A 77 -14.56 -1.31 -25.52
CA PRO A 77 -15.59 -0.82 -24.60
C PRO A 77 -16.96 -1.47 -24.84
N ILE A 78 -17.20 -2.02 -26.03
CA ILE A 78 -18.42 -2.74 -26.43
C ILE A 78 -18.05 -3.93 -27.33
N PRO A 79 -18.92 -4.95 -27.44
CA PRO A 79 -18.77 -6.03 -28.42
C PRO A 79 -18.57 -5.54 -29.85
N GLU A 80 -17.82 -6.28 -30.66
CA GLU A 80 -17.52 -5.92 -32.05
C GLU A 80 -18.79 -5.73 -32.90
N GLN A 81 -19.79 -6.58 -32.68
CA GLN A 81 -21.05 -6.48 -33.41
C GLN A 81 -21.78 -5.16 -33.13
N ASP A 82 -21.69 -4.64 -31.91
CA ASP A 82 -22.31 -3.38 -31.53
C ASP A 82 -21.60 -2.19 -32.18
N VAL A 83 -20.28 -2.29 -32.41
CA VAL A 83 -19.53 -1.29 -33.20
C VAL A 83 -20.11 -1.20 -34.61
N PHE A 84 -20.44 -2.32 -35.23
CA PHE A 84 -21.06 -2.32 -36.56
C PHE A 84 -22.44 -1.65 -36.55
N HIS A 85 -23.27 -1.95 -35.55
CA HIS A 85 -24.59 -1.34 -35.41
C HIS A 85 -24.51 0.17 -35.21
N LEU A 86 -23.57 0.66 -34.40
CA LEU A 86 -23.36 2.10 -34.22
C LEU A 86 -23.03 2.81 -35.55
N LEU A 87 -22.19 2.20 -36.39
CA LEU A 87 -21.84 2.76 -37.69
C LEU A 87 -23.01 2.80 -38.66
N ASP A 88 -23.93 1.84 -38.57
CA ASP A 88 -25.16 1.83 -39.35
C ASP A 88 -26.13 2.91 -38.86
N GLU A 89 -26.29 3.06 -37.54
CA GLU A 89 -27.17 4.04 -36.90
C GLU A 89 -26.79 5.48 -37.26
N ILE A 90 -25.50 5.82 -37.24
CA ILE A 90 -25.03 7.16 -37.63
C ILE A 90 -24.97 7.35 -39.17
N GLY A 91 -25.41 6.35 -39.95
CA GLY A 91 -25.50 6.43 -41.39
C GLY A 91 -24.14 6.49 -42.10
N ILE A 92 -23.15 5.70 -41.67
CA ILE A 92 -21.91 5.50 -42.44
C ILE A 92 -22.22 4.72 -43.71
N ASP A 93 -21.77 5.27 -44.85
CA ASP A 93 -21.87 4.67 -46.17
C ASP A 93 -21.30 3.25 -46.17
N SER A 94 -22.01 2.30 -46.79
CA SER A 94 -21.63 0.88 -46.82
C SER A 94 -20.22 0.64 -47.39
N ARG A 95 -19.77 1.48 -48.33
CA ARG A 95 -18.42 1.41 -48.92
C ARG A 95 -17.33 1.81 -47.93
N LEU A 96 -17.64 2.67 -46.96
CA LEU A 96 -16.70 3.14 -45.93
C LEU A 96 -16.85 2.38 -44.61
N ARG A 97 -18.01 1.75 -44.37
CA ARG A 97 -18.35 1.08 -43.11
C ARG A 97 -17.35 0.03 -42.68
N MET A 98 -16.89 -0.81 -43.62
CA MET A 98 -15.86 -1.81 -43.31
C MET A 98 -14.56 -1.16 -42.84
N ARG A 99 -14.12 -0.08 -43.49
CA ARG A 99 -12.90 0.65 -43.10
C ARG A 99 -13.05 1.32 -41.74
N ALA A 100 -14.18 1.97 -41.50
CA ALA A 100 -14.52 2.59 -40.22
C ALA A 100 -14.57 1.57 -39.08
N TYR A 101 -15.23 0.43 -39.30
CA TYR A 101 -15.28 -0.68 -38.36
C TYR A 101 -13.88 -1.17 -38.01
N LEU A 102 -13.05 -1.48 -39.01
CA LEU A 102 -11.68 -1.93 -38.80
C LEU A 102 -10.82 -0.89 -38.08
N TYR A 103 -11.02 0.40 -38.34
CA TYR A 103 -10.33 1.48 -37.62
C TYR A 103 -10.69 1.47 -36.13
N LEU A 104 -11.98 1.44 -35.79
CA LEU A 104 -12.44 1.52 -34.41
C LEU A 104 -12.04 0.29 -33.58
N ILE A 105 -12.18 -0.93 -34.11
CA ILE A 105 -11.80 -2.15 -33.36
C ILE A 105 -10.29 -2.26 -33.16
N LYS A 106 -9.48 -1.69 -34.07
CA LYS A 106 -8.02 -1.66 -33.93
C LYS A 106 -7.53 -0.56 -33.00
N ASN A 107 -8.38 0.42 -32.69
CA ASN A 107 -8.05 1.57 -31.85
C ASN A 107 -9.08 1.73 -30.73
N PRO A 108 -9.02 0.92 -29.65
CA PRO A 108 -10.00 0.94 -28.57
C PRO A 108 -10.19 2.31 -27.92
N ASP A 109 -9.14 3.12 -27.83
CA ASP A 109 -9.22 4.48 -27.27
C ASP A 109 -10.00 5.43 -28.19
N MET A 110 -9.83 5.31 -29.51
CA MET A 110 -10.63 6.06 -30.47
C MET A 110 -12.09 5.62 -30.43
N LEU A 111 -12.36 4.33 -30.24
CA LEU A 111 -13.72 3.81 -30.04
C LEU A 111 -14.34 4.35 -28.74
N ARG A 112 -13.60 4.44 -27.64
CA ARG A 112 -14.09 5.09 -26.41
C ARG A 112 -14.44 6.56 -26.64
N ALA A 113 -13.55 7.30 -27.29
CA ALA A 113 -13.79 8.70 -27.61
C ALA A 113 -15.01 8.88 -28.53
N PHE A 114 -15.15 8.03 -29.55
CA PHE A 114 -16.29 8.00 -30.46
C PHE A 114 -17.61 7.72 -29.73
N ILE A 115 -17.66 6.70 -28.85
CA ILE A 115 -18.87 6.38 -28.06
C ILE A 115 -19.21 7.50 -27.06
N GLY A 116 -18.20 8.15 -26.49
CA GLY A 116 -18.40 9.25 -25.54
C GLY A 116 -18.89 10.56 -26.17
N TYR A 117 -18.87 10.69 -27.50
CA TYR A 117 -19.21 11.92 -28.20
C TYR A 117 -20.71 12.02 -28.54
N PRO A 118 -21.29 13.22 -28.72
CA PRO A 118 -22.68 13.39 -29.18
C PRO A 118 -22.98 12.63 -30.48
N VAL A 119 -24.09 11.89 -30.51
CA VAL A 119 -24.43 10.96 -31.60
C VAL A 119 -24.49 11.65 -32.96
N GLU A 120 -25.03 12.85 -32.99
CA GLU A 120 -25.25 13.68 -34.17
C GLU A 120 -23.93 14.09 -34.83
N GLU A 121 -22.86 14.22 -34.05
CA GLU A 121 -21.55 14.69 -34.49
C GLU A 121 -20.54 13.54 -34.70
N ARG A 122 -20.86 12.33 -34.23
CA ARG A 122 -19.99 11.15 -34.31
C ARG A 122 -19.50 10.83 -35.72
N LYS A 123 -20.33 11.08 -36.74
CA LYS A 123 -19.95 10.83 -38.14
C LYS A 123 -18.81 11.74 -38.61
N GLU A 124 -18.89 13.02 -38.27
CA GLU A 124 -17.82 13.99 -38.58
C GLU A 124 -16.55 13.67 -37.79
N LEU A 125 -16.71 13.40 -36.48
CA LEU A 125 -15.61 13.00 -35.62
C LEU A 125 -14.85 11.78 -36.18
N LEU A 126 -15.59 10.75 -36.60
CA LEU A 126 -15.00 9.53 -37.14
C LEU A 126 -14.19 9.80 -38.41
N PHE A 127 -14.65 10.69 -39.29
CA PHE A 127 -13.89 11.06 -40.48
C PHE A 127 -12.62 11.85 -40.13
N THR A 128 -12.67 12.75 -39.15
CA THR A 128 -11.48 13.45 -38.65
C THR A 128 -10.47 12.46 -38.06
N MET A 129 -10.92 11.53 -37.23
CA MET A 129 -10.10 10.48 -36.62
C MET A 129 -9.42 9.59 -37.67
N MET A 130 -10.16 9.15 -38.69
CA MET A 130 -9.65 8.28 -39.77
C MET A 130 -8.75 9.00 -40.79
N SER A 131 -8.77 10.34 -40.79
CA SER A 131 -8.00 11.19 -41.71
C SER A 131 -6.72 11.74 -41.08
N SER A 132 -6.59 11.66 -39.75
CA SER A 132 -5.34 11.98 -39.05
C SER A 132 -4.31 10.86 -39.28
N PRO A 133 -3.06 11.19 -39.67
CA PRO A 133 -1.98 10.21 -39.87
C PRO A 133 -1.56 9.51 -38.58
#